data_AF-A0A7M3PNE9-F1
#
_entry.id   AF-A0A7M3PNE9-F1
#
_cell.length_a   1.000
_cell.length_b   1.000
_cell.length_c   1.000
_cell.angle_alpha   90.00
_cell.angle_beta   90.00
_cell.angle_gamma   90.00
#
_symmetry.space_group_name_H-M   'P 1'
#
loop_
_entity.id
_entity.type
_entity.pdbx_description
1 polymer ?
#
loop_
_entity_poly.entity_id
_entity_poly.type
_entity_poly.pdbx_seq_one_letter_code
_entity_poly.pdbx_strand_id
1 'polypeptide(L)'
;MDPGYSPENRKVIEDNAKSLHIPITIFETDIFDSVYHVENSPCYLCARMRRGHLYHFAQQLGCNKIALGHHYDDVIETILMGMLYGAQVQTMMPKLHSIHFEGMELIRPLYLVREDDIKAWRDYNGLHFIQCACKFTDTCTTCNNEENRSKRVEIKELIKNLKKVNPFVESNIFRSVENVNIDTVVGYKQHGIRHNFLEGYDDNPGYVPEAEKAADEAGQEKEVHSCTEK
;
A
#
# COMPACT_ATOMS: atom_id res chain seq x y z
N MET A 1 11.46 17.07 5.33
CA MET A 1 12.87 16.75 5.02
C MET A 1 13.09 17.02 3.56
N ASP A 2 14.15 17.76 3.27
CA ASP A 2 14.66 18.10 1.96
C ASP A 2 15.83 17.13 1.65
N PRO A 3 15.67 16.21 0.68
CA PRO A 3 16.69 15.25 0.29
C PRO A 3 17.78 15.82 -0.64
N GLY A 4 17.70 17.11 -0.98
CA GLY A 4 18.57 17.78 -1.95
C GLY A 4 17.79 18.42 -3.11
N TYR A 5 16.62 19.00 -2.84
CA TYR A 5 15.80 19.68 -3.85
C TYR A 5 16.51 20.93 -4.40
N SER A 6 16.24 21.25 -5.66
CA SER A 6 16.63 22.55 -6.20
C SER A 6 15.87 23.68 -5.48
N PRO A 7 16.41 24.92 -5.45
CA PRO A 7 15.72 26.06 -4.84
C PRO A 7 14.30 26.28 -5.39
N GLU A 8 14.08 26.02 -6.68
CA GLU A 8 12.78 26.15 -7.34
C GLU A 8 11.78 25.11 -6.82
N ASN A 9 12.19 23.85 -6.74
CA ASN A 9 11.34 22.76 -6.22
C ASN A 9 11.02 22.95 -4.74
N ARG A 10 11.99 23.41 -3.94
CA ARG A 10 11.78 23.75 -2.54
C ARG A 10 10.76 24.88 -2.39
N LYS A 11 10.89 25.93 -3.21
CA LYS A 11 9.98 27.07 -3.18
C LYS A 11 8.52 26.67 -3.43
N VAL A 12 8.26 25.71 -4.33
CA VAL A 12 6.91 25.18 -4.56
C VAL A 12 6.31 24.56 -3.29
N ILE A 13 7.10 23.82 -2.49
CA ILE A 13 6.65 23.26 -1.22
C ILE A 13 6.34 24.37 -0.20
N GLU A 14 7.24 25.35 -0.08
CA GLU A 14 7.09 26.47 0.85
C GLU A 14 5.87 27.35 0.50
N ASP A 15 5.65 27.62 -0.79
CA ASP A 15 4.51 28.41 -1.29
C ASP A 15 3.17 27.71 -1.03
N ASN A 16 3.08 26.39 -1.26
CA ASN A 16 1.88 25.62 -0.91
C ASN A 16 1.60 25.66 0.60
N ALA A 17 2.62 25.43 1.42
CA ALA A 17 2.48 25.43 2.88
C ALA A 17 2.00 26.80 3.38
N LYS A 18 2.56 27.88 2.82
CA LYS A 18 2.15 29.25 3.11
C LYS A 18 0.71 29.52 2.71
N SER A 19 0.29 29.12 1.51
CA SER A 19 -1.09 29.27 1.02
C SER A 19 -2.10 28.55 1.93
N LEU A 20 -1.74 27.35 2.40
CA LEU A 20 -2.56 26.55 3.30
C LEU A 20 -2.45 26.96 4.78
N HIS A 21 -1.61 27.95 5.12
CA HIS A 21 -1.30 28.35 6.49
C HIS A 21 -0.80 27.19 7.36
N ILE A 22 -0.04 26.26 6.77
CA ILE A 22 0.53 25.10 7.45
C ILE A 22 1.96 25.43 7.90
N PRO A 23 2.27 25.34 9.21
CA PRO A 23 3.63 25.50 9.68
C PRO A 23 4.48 24.31 9.21
N ILE A 24 5.65 24.61 8.65
CA ILE A 24 6.59 23.59 8.19
C ILE A 24 7.96 23.77 8.83
N THR A 25 8.58 22.64 9.17
CA THR A 25 9.99 22.57 9.57
C THR A 25 10.73 21.75 8.52
N ILE A 26 11.74 22.36 7.90
CA ILE A 26 12.55 21.72 6.86
C ILE A 26 13.87 21.25 7.49
N PHE A 27 14.20 19.98 7.25
CA PHE A 27 15.49 19.38 7.61
C PHE A 27 16.19 18.98 6.32
N GLU A 28 17.36 19.54 6.07
CA GLU A 28 18.17 19.26 4.89
C GLU A 28 18.99 17.98 5.08
N THR A 29 19.15 17.22 4.00
CA THR A 29 19.94 15.99 3.93
C THR A 29 20.60 15.89 2.55
N ASP A 30 21.61 15.06 2.43
CA ASP A 30 22.41 14.81 1.22
C ASP A 30 22.04 13.49 0.53
N ILE A 31 20.78 13.04 0.69
CA ILE A 31 20.32 11.73 0.22
C ILE A 31 20.47 11.61 -1.29
N PHE A 32 20.08 12.63 -2.06
CA PHE A 32 20.16 12.58 -3.52
C PHE A 32 21.59 12.42 -4.04
N ASP A 33 22.56 13.08 -3.43
CA ASP A 33 23.96 12.93 -3.80
C ASP A 33 24.52 11.59 -3.33
N SER A 34 24.14 11.13 -2.13
CA SER A 34 24.55 9.83 -1.60
C SER A 34 24.10 8.65 -2.45
N VAL A 35 22.92 8.72 -3.08
CA VAL A 35 22.40 7.63 -3.93
C VAL A 35 22.76 7.77 -5.41
N TYR A 36 23.37 8.89 -5.81
CA TYR A 36 23.64 9.19 -7.22
C TYR A 36 24.56 8.16 -7.89
N HIS A 37 25.56 7.67 -7.16
CA HIS A 37 26.54 6.70 -7.66
C HIS A 37 26.10 5.23 -7.50
N VAL A 38 24.86 4.98 -7.07
CA VAL A 38 24.35 3.63 -6.85
C VAL A 38 23.76 3.08 -8.13
N GLU A 39 24.43 2.10 -8.73
CA GLU A 39 23.98 1.48 -9.99
C GLU A 39 22.73 0.63 -9.81
N ASN A 40 22.63 -0.12 -8.70
CA ASN A 40 21.56 -1.08 -8.47
C ASN A 40 20.48 -0.53 -7.55
N SER A 41 19.26 -0.36 -8.09
CA SER A 41 18.07 0.06 -7.34
C SER A 41 18.24 1.37 -6.51
N PRO A 42 18.77 2.47 -7.09
CA PRO A 42 19.01 3.72 -6.36
C PRO A 42 17.72 4.28 -5.73
N CYS A 43 16.58 4.14 -6.40
CA CYS A 43 15.27 4.57 -5.87
C CYS A 43 14.86 3.82 -4.59
N TYR A 44 15.19 2.53 -4.48
CA TYR A 44 14.90 1.75 -3.27
C TYR A 44 15.75 2.23 -2.09
N LEU A 45 17.05 2.44 -2.30
CA LEU A 45 17.94 2.97 -1.27
C LEU A 45 17.52 4.39 -0.84
N CYS A 46 17.21 5.27 -1.80
CA CYS A 46 16.70 6.61 -1.52
C CYS A 46 15.43 6.57 -0.66
N ALA A 47 14.44 5.75 -1.03
CA ALA A 47 13.22 5.60 -0.24
C ALA A 47 13.48 5.09 1.19
N ARG A 48 14.46 4.19 1.38
CA ARG A 48 14.88 3.71 2.71
C ARG A 48 15.53 4.81 3.53
N MET A 49 16.49 5.54 2.96
CA MET A 49 17.16 6.65 3.64
C MET A 49 16.15 7.74 4.02
N ARG A 50 15.26 8.10 3.09
CA ARG A 50 14.21 9.11 3.33
C ARG A 50 13.34 8.73 4.52
N ARG A 51 12.94 7.45 4.62
CA ARG A 51 12.17 6.94 5.75
C ARG A 51 12.96 6.99 7.05
N GLY A 52 14.23 6.56 7.05
CA GLY A 52 15.08 6.60 8.24
C GLY A 52 15.22 8.02 8.80
N HIS A 53 15.56 8.99 7.96
CA HIS A 53 15.65 10.39 8.35
C HIS A 53 14.31 10.95 8.83
N LEU A 54 13.20 10.65 8.13
CA LEU A 54 11.88 11.11 8.53
C LEU A 54 11.52 10.65 9.95
N TYR A 55 11.81 9.39 10.27
CA TYR A 55 11.55 8.83 11.60
C TYR A 55 12.46 9.45 12.67
N HIS A 56 13.74 9.60 12.37
CA HIS A 56 14.70 10.22 13.27
C HIS A 56 14.30 11.66 13.64
N PHE A 57 14.00 12.50 12.64
CA PHE A 57 13.59 13.89 12.89
C PHE A 57 12.23 13.97 13.59
N ALA A 58 11.28 13.11 13.26
CA ALA A 58 9.99 13.06 13.97
C ALA A 58 10.20 12.76 15.46
N GLN A 59 11.09 11.82 15.80
CA GLN A 59 11.41 11.51 17.19
C GLN A 59 12.10 12.68 17.91
N GLN A 60 13.05 13.36 17.24
CA GLN A 60 13.71 14.56 17.81
C GLN A 60 12.73 15.70 18.10
N LEU A 61 11.68 15.84 17.29
CA LEU A 61 10.60 16.81 17.51
C LEU A 61 9.59 16.38 18.58
N GLY A 62 9.77 15.21 19.20
CA GLY A 62 8.83 14.68 20.19
C GLY A 62 7.51 14.17 19.59
N CYS A 63 7.46 13.94 18.28
CA CYS A 63 6.29 13.36 17.63
C CYS A 63 6.13 11.88 18.00
N ASN A 64 4.88 11.43 18.13
CA ASN A 64 4.54 10.01 18.33
C ASN A 64 3.90 9.35 17.10
N LYS A 65 3.63 10.12 16.04
CA LYS A 65 2.99 9.67 14.80
C LYS A 65 3.61 10.34 13.57
N ILE A 66 3.69 9.59 12.47
CA ILE A 66 4.04 10.08 11.13
C ILE A 66 2.86 9.76 10.21
N ALA A 67 2.24 10.80 9.66
CA ALA A 67 1.20 10.67 8.64
C ALA A 67 1.81 10.68 7.24
N LEU A 68 1.53 9.64 6.45
CA LEU A 68 1.92 9.58 5.04
C LEU A 68 0.68 9.66 4.15
N GLY A 69 0.78 10.42 3.07
CA GLY A 69 -0.30 10.65 2.10
C GLY A 69 -0.59 9.48 1.16
N HIS A 70 -0.39 8.23 1.59
CA HIS A 70 -0.77 7.07 0.79
C HIS A 70 -2.28 6.99 0.70
N HIS A 71 -2.79 6.87 -0.52
CA HIS A 71 -4.21 6.89 -0.82
C HIS A 71 -4.74 5.53 -1.28
N TYR A 72 -6.06 5.39 -1.49
CA TYR A 72 -6.70 4.14 -1.87
C TYR A 72 -6.03 3.47 -3.09
N ASP A 73 -5.74 4.26 -4.12
CA ASP A 73 -5.10 3.75 -5.34
C ASP A 73 -3.70 3.19 -5.07
N ASP A 74 -2.89 3.78 -4.17
CA ASP A 74 -1.59 3.21 -3.76
C ASP A 74 -1.75 1.83 -3.10
N VAL A 75 -2.84 1.63 -2.36
CA VAL A 75 -3.11 0.38 -1.63
C VAL A 75 -3.40 -0.74 -2.64
N ILE A 76 -4.32 -0.53 -3.58
CA ILE A 76 -4.67 -1.54 -4.58
C ILE A 76 -3.50 -1.81 -5.55
N GLU A 77 -2.70 -0.80 -5.87
CA GLU A 77 -1.45 -0.97 -6.64
C GLU A 77 -0.47 -1.85 -5.88
N THR A 78 -0.31 -1.63 -4.56
CA THR A 78 0.58 -2.42 -3.70
C THR A 78 0.12 -3.88 -3.60
N ILE A 79 -1.18 -4.12 -3.44
CA ILE A 79 -1.76 -5.48 -3.38
C ILE A 79 -1.43 -6.23 -4.67
N LEU A 80 -1.76 -5.64 -5.83
CA LEU A 80 -1.57 -6.30 -7.11
C LEU A 80 -0.09 -6.50 -7.45
N MET A 81 0.76 -5.52 -7.13
CA MET A 81 2.21 -5.65 -7.29
C MET A 81 2.78 -6.76 -6.41
N GLY A 82 2.31 -6.88 -5.16
CA GLY A 82 2.68 -7.97 -4.24
C GLY A 82 2.34 -9.34 -4.82
N MET A 83 1.15 -9.49 -5.40
CA MET A 83 0.71 -10.73 -6.02
C MET A 83 1.50 -11.07 -7.28
N LEU A 84 1.60 -10.14 -8.23
CA LEU A 84 2.16 -10.41 -9.56
C LEU A 84 3.69 -10.49 -9.59
N TYR A 85 4.37 -9.70 -8.75
CA TYR A 85 5.83 -9.61 -8.78
C TYR A 85 6.49 -10.09 -7.48
N GLY A 86 5.75 -10.12 -6.38
CA GLY A 86 6.23 -10.55 -5.07
C GLY A 86 5.78 -11.95 -4.65
N ALA A 87 4.94 -12.63 -5.46
CA ALA A 87 4.33 -13.93 -5.16
C ALA A 87 3.69 -13.99 -3.76
N GLN A 88 3.08 -12.89 -3.30
CA GLN A 88 2.51 -12.79 -1.97
C GLN A 88 1.24 -11.94 -1.96
N VAL A 89 0.27 -12.36 -1.15
CA VAL A 89 -0.90 -11.53 -0.83
C VAL A 89 -0.51 -10.68 0.38
N GLN A 90 -0.29 -9.39 0.16
CA GLN A 90 0.01 -8.42 1.20
C GLN A 90 -0.64 -7.09 0.88
N THR A 91 -0.96 -6.31 1.91
CA THR A 91 -1.49 -4.95 1.76
C THR A 91 -0.63 -3.95 2.51
N MET A 92 -0.85 -2.69 2.19
CA MET A 92 -0.34 -1.58 2.96
C MET A 92 -1.22 -1.42 4.22
N MET A 93 -0.70 -1.59 5.44
CA MET A 93 -1.54 -1.44 6.65
C MET A 93 -1.97 0.03 6.87
N PRO A 94 -3.21 0.36 7.28
CA PRO A 94 -3.58 1.76 7.53
C PRO A 94 -2.81 2.40 8.71
N LYS A 95 -2.37 1.57 9.66
CA LYS A 95 -1.62 1.94 10.86
C LYS A 95 -0.61 0.85 11.23
N LEU A 96 0.58 1.24 11.70
CA LEU A 96 1.59 0.29 12.22
C LEU A 96 2.51 0.93 13.27
N HIS A 97 2.99 0.13 14.20
CA HIS A 97 4.09 0.51 15.10
C HIS A 97 5.43 0.43 14.35
N SER A 98 6.32 1.38 14.65
CA SER A 98 7.69 1.32 14.18
C SER A 98 8.47 0.22 14.91
N ILE A 99 9.20 -0.59 14.15
CA ILE A 99 10.06 -1.66 14.69
C ILE A 99 11.38 -1.08 15.24
N HIS A 100 11.86 0.02 14.65
CA HIS A 100 13.19 0.58 14.93
C HIS A 100 13.15 1.90 15.72
N PHE A 101 11.96 2.45 15.97
CA PHE A 101 11.78 3.72 16.67
C PHE A 101 10.67 3.56 17.69
N GLU A 102 11.04 3.24 18.93
CA GLU A 102 10.08 2.96 20.01
C GLU A 102 9.10 4.12 20.22
N GLY A 103 7.82 3.80 20.43
CA GLY A 103 6.75 4.78 20.63
C GLY A 103 6.27 5.51 19.37
N MET A 104 6.91 5.30 18.20
CA MET A 104 6.51 5.92 16.94
C MET A 104 5.49 5.06 16.17
N GLU A 105 4.40 5.69 15.71
CA GLU A 105 3.39 5.06 14.85
C GLU A 105 3.41 5.66 13.43
N LEU A 106 3.21 4.83 12.41
CA LEU A 106 2.88 5.30 11.07
C LEU A 106 1.37 5.25 10.86
N ILE A 107 0.78 6.31 10.31
CA ILE A 107 -0.63 6.35 9.92
C ILE A 107 -0.78 6.79 8.45
N ARG A 108 -1.85 6.34 7.82
CA ARG A 108 -2.21 6.68 6.43
C ARG A 108 -3.63 7.24 6.38
N PRO A 109 -3.83 8.54 6.65
CA PRO A 109 -5.17 9.11 6.77
C PRO A 109 -5.99 9.05 5.47
N LEU A 110 -5.33 8.97 4.32
CA LEU A 110 -5.96 8.96 2.99
C LEU A 110 -6.28 7.53 2.50
N TYR A 111 -6.21 6.52 3.37
CA TYR A 111 -6.31 5.09 3.01
C TYR A 111 -7.55 4.72 2.16
N LEU A 112 -8.65 5.44 2.34
CA LEU A 112 -9.92 5.23 1.63
C LEU A 112 -10.27 6.36 0.64
N VAL A 113 -9.34 7.29 0.40
CA VAL A 113 -9.53 8.44 -0.49
C VAL A 113 -8.97 8.10 -1.87
N ARG A 114 -9.70 8.42 -2.95
CA ARG A 114 -9.21 8.19 -4.32
C ARG A 114 -8.21 9.25 -4.75
N GLU A 115 -7.26 8.86 -5.59
CA GLU A 115 -6.29 9.78 -6.18
C GLU A 115 -6.96 10.92 -6.97
N ASP A 116 -8.06 10.62 -7.67
CA ASP A 116 -8.78 11.62 -8.46
C ASP A 116 -9.45 12.69 -7.57
N ASP A 117 -9.91 12.31 -6.37
CA ASP A 117 -10.43 13.28 -5.39
C ASP A 117 -9.31 14.19 -4.86
N ILE A 118 -8.11 13.62 -4.66
CA ILE A 118 -6.93 14.39 -4.23
C ILE A 118 -6.51 15.39 -5.32
N LYS A 119 -6.53 14.98 -6.59
CA LYS A 119 -6.25 15.87 -7.73
C LYS A 119 -7.30 16.97 -7.86
N ALA A 120 -8.58 16.64 -7.73
CA ALA A 120 -9.66 17.62 -7.76
C ALA A 120 -9.52 18.64 -6.61
N TRP A 121 -9.19 18.17 -5.40
CA TRP A 121 -8.92 19.05 -4.26
C TRP A 121 -7.70 19.95 -4.48
N ARG A 122 -6.60 19.40 -5.04
CA ARG A 122 -5.42 20.18 -5.42
C ARG A 122 -5.80 21.31 -6.37
N ASP A 123 -6.51 20.98 -7.45
CA ASP A 123 -6.85 21.92 -8.52
C ASP A 123 -7.81 23.00 -8.02
N TYR A 124 -8.79 22.62 -7.20
CA TYR A 124 -9.70 23.56 -6.55
C TYR A 124 -8.98 24.60 -5.68
N ASN A 125 -7.91 24.19 -5.00
CA ASN A 125 -7.11 25.08 -4.15
C ASN A 125 -5.95 25.76 -4.89
N GLY A 126 -5.81 25.56 -6.21
CA GLY A 126 -4.71 26.14 -6.99
C GLY A 126 -3.32 25.69 -6.52
N LEU A 127 -3.19 24.46 -6.02
CA LEU A 127 -1.94 23.95 -5.46
C LEU A 127 -1.09 23.27 -6.54
N HIS A 128 0.23 23.38 -6.43
CA HIS A 128 1.17 22.74 -7.35
C HIS A 128 2.09 21.79 -6.58
N PHE A 129 2.07 20.49 -6.87
CA PHE A 129 2.93 19.53 -6.18
C PHE A 129 4.10 19.10 -7.08
N ILE A 130 5.29 19.02 -6.48
CA ILE A 130 6.46 18.46 -7.14
C ILE A 130 6.39 16.93 -7.21
N GLN A 131 7.08 16.36 -8.20
CA GLN A 131 7.39 14.92 -8.18
C GLN A 131 8.63 14.66 -7.31
N CYS A 132 9.24 13.47 -7.41
CA CYS A 132 10.44 13.14 -6.61
C CYS A 132 11.57 14.17 -6.79
N ALA A 133 11.62 14.91 -7.90
CA ALA A 133 12.50 16.05 -8.15
C ALA A 133 13.98 15.73 -7.85
N CYS A 134 14.37 14.49 -8.11
CA CYS A 134 15.75 14.03 -8.04
C CYS A 134 16.35 13.97 -9.45
N LYS A 135 17.67 13.95 -9.54
CA LYS A 135 18.41 13.88 -10.82
C LYS A 135 17.97 12.69 -11.72
N PHE A 136 17.50 11.60 -11.11
CA PHE A 136 16.93 10.45 -11.84
C PHE A 136 15.56 10.75 -12.46
N THR A 137 14.72 11.57 -11.82
CA THR A 137 13.39 11.93 -12.33
C THR A 137 13.42 13.17 -13.22
N ASP A 138 14.35 14.09 -13.01
CA ASP A 138 14.51 15.29 -13.84
C ASP A 138 14.98 14.94 -15.27
N THR A 139 15.77 13.87 -15.41
CA THR A 139 16.11 13.30 -16.72
C THR A 139 14.97 12.46 -17.31
N CYS A 140 14.04 11.95 -16.50
CA CYS A 140 12.88 11.15 -16.94
C CYS A 140 11.72 11.98 -17.52
N THR A 141 11.58 13.25 -17.16
CA THR A 141 10.53 14.12 -17.74
C THR A 141 10.70 14.39 -19.23
N THR A 142 11.88 14.13 -19.81
CA THR A 142 12.15 14.26 -21.25
C THR A 142 12.25 12.93 -22.00
N CYS A 143 12.29 11.78 -21.31
CA CYS A 143 12.29 10.47 -21.96
C CYS A 143 11.00 9.68 -21.67
N ASN A 144 10.04 9.83 -22.60
CA ASN A 144 8.97 8.86 -22.87
C ASN A 144 9.56 7.53 -23.40
N ASN A 145 10.54 6.94 -22.71
CA ASN A 145 11.04 5.61 -23.04
C ASN A 145 10.30 4.58 -22.19
N GLU A 146 9.61 3.65 -22.85
CA GLU A 146 8.90 2.53 -22.23
C GLU A 146 9.81 1.70 -21.30
N GLU A 147 11.13 1.73 -21.49
CA GLU A 147 12.14 1.00 -20.73
C GLU A 147 12.32 1.46 -19.27
N ASN A 148 11.92 2.69 -18.92
CA ASN A 148 12.07 3.25 -17.56
C ASN A 148 10.74 3.46 -16.84
N ARG A 149 9.69 2.74 -17.23
CA ARG A 149 8.40 2.80 -16.52
C ARG A 149 8.52 2.10 -15.17
N SER A 150 8.18 2.82 -14.10
CA SER A 150 8.07 2.23 -12.77
C SER A 150 7.00 1.13 -12.78
N LYS A 151 7.25 0.03 -12.08
CA LYS A 151 6.24 -1.03 -11.86
C LYS A 151 4.92 -0.50 -11.29
N ARG A 152 4.95 0.60 -10.55
CA ARG A 152 3.72 1.27 -10.09
C ARG A 152 2.90 1.84 -11.24
N VAL A 153 3.55 2.47 -12.23
CA VAL A 153 2.87 3.01 -13.42
C VAL A 153 2.27 1.88 -14.25
N GLU A 154 3.02 0.79 -14.45
CA GLU A 154 2.52 -0.40 -15.15
C GLU A 154 1.27 -0.99 -14.48
N ILE A 155 1.30 -1.17 -13.15
CA ILE A 155 0.16 -1.70 -12.39
C ILE A 155 -1.05 -0.76 -12.45
N LYS A 156 -0.83 0.54 -12.37
CA LYS A 156 -1.90 1.54 -12.48
C LYS A 156 -2.61 1.47 -13.82
N GLU A 157 -1.85 1.34 -14.91
CA GLU A 157 -2.41 1.16 -16.25
C GLU A 157 -3.14 -0.17 -16.40
N LEU A 158 -2.59 -1.25 -15.80
CA LEU A 158 -3.25 -2.55 -15.77
C LEU A 158 -4.62 -2.47 -15.07
N ILE A 159 -4.68 -1.88 -13.87
CA ILE A 159 -5.93 -1.69 -13.13
C ILE A 159 -6.94 -0.87 -13.96
N LYS A 160 -6.48 0.20 -14.62
CA LYS A 160 -7.32 1.01 -15.51
C LYS A 160 -7.88 0.20 -16.68
N ASN A 161 -7.09 -0.69 -17.25
CA ASN A 161 -7.56 -1.56 -18.34
C ASN A 161 -8.53 -2.63 -17.84
N LEU A 162 -8.29 -3.24 -16.68
CA LEU A 162 -9.22 -4.18 -16.06
C LEU A 162 -10.57 -3.52 -15.73
N LYS A 163 -10.55 -2.26 -15.30
CA LYS A 163 -11.76 -1.48 -14.97
C LYS A 163 -12.71 -1.30 -16.17
N LYS A 164 -12.18 -1.31 -17.40
CA LYS A 164 -13.01 -1.26 -18.62
C LYS A 164 -13.88 -2.50 -18.78
N VAL A 165 -13.43 -3.64 -18.27
CA VAL A 165 -14.14 -4.93 -18.34
C VAL A 165 -14.97 -5.16 -17.08
N ASN A 166 -14.41 -4.88 -15.91
CA ASN A 166 -15.08 -5.01 -14.62
C ASN A 166 -15.03 -3.67 -13.84
N PRO A 167 -16.14 -2.92 -13.79
CA PRO A 167 -16.20 -1.65 -13.06
C PRO A 167 -15.87 -1.77 -11.55
N PHE A 168 -16.01 -2.96 -10.97
CA PHE A 168 -15.77 -3.24 -9.56
C PHE A 168 -14.36 -3.76 -9.26
N VAL A 169 -13.47 -3.84 -10.25
CA VAL A 169 -12.14 -4.46 -10.07
C VAL A 169 -11.34 -3.81 -8.94
N GLU A 170 -11.40 -2.49 -8.81
CA GLU A 170 -10.66 -1.75 -7.79
C GLU A 170 -11.17 -2.08 -6.38
N SER A 171 -12.49 -2.16 -6.18
CA SER A 171 -13.08 -2.58 -4.91
C SER A 171 -12.83 -4.05 -4.61
N ASN A 172 -12.81 -4.89 -5.63
CA ASN A 172 -12.54 -6.32 -5.48
C ASN A 172 -11.08 -6.57 -5.07
N ILE A 173 -10.12 -5.85 -5.66
CA ILE A 173 -8.70 -5.91 -5.26
C ILE A 173 -8.53 -5.45 -3.81
N PHE A 174 -9.18 -4.35 -3.41
CA PHE A 174 -9.09 -3.88 -2.04
C PHE A 174 -9.71 -4.86 -1.04
N ARG A 175 -10.91 -5.37 -1.33
CA ARG A 175 -11.61 -6.31 -0.44
C ARG A 175 -10.98 -7.70 -0.40
N SER A 176 -10.17 -8.09 -1.38
CA SER A 176 -9.57 -9.43 -1.42
C SER A 176 -8.60 -9.68 -0.27
N VAL A 177 -8.03 -8.63 0.31
CA VAL A 177 -7.16 -8.73 1.50
C VAL A 177 -7.92 -8.66 2.83
N GLU A 178 -9.21 -8.31 2.80
CA GLU A 178 -10.12 -8.35 3.96
C GLU A 178 -10.89 -9.68 4.01
N ASN A 179 -11.21 -10.24 2.85
CA ASN A 179 -12.02 -11.45 2.69
C ASN A 179 -11.15 -12.68 2.36
N VAL A 180 -10.23 -13.02 3.27
CA VAL A 180 -9.35 -14.19 3.09
C VAL A 180 -9.91 -15.39 3.85
N ASN A 181 -10.32 -16.43 3.11
CA ASN A 181 -10.68 -17.71 3.69
C ASN A 181 -9.42 -18.56 3.90
N ILE A 182 -8.93 -18.62 5.14
CA ILE A 182 -7.69 -19.34 5.51
C ILE A 182 -7.78 -20.83 5.21
N ASP A 183 -8.97 -21.44 5.28
CA ASP A 183 -9.15 -22.87 4.99
C ASP A 183 -8.88 -23.21 3.52
N THR A 184 -8.87 -22.20 2.64
CA THR A 184 -8.59 -22.35 1.20
C THR A 184 -7.19 -21.88 0.80
N VAL A 185 -6.34 -21.55 1.78
CA VAL A 185 -4.97 -21.08 1.57
C VAL A 185 -3.98 -22.23 1.83
N VAL A 186 -3.18 -22.59 0.81
CA VAL A 186 -2.17 -23.67 0.90
C VAL A 186 -1.11 -23.39 1.98
N GLY A 187 -0.79 -22.12 2.21
CA GLY A 187 0.05 -21.71 3.33
C GLY A 187 0.09 -20.20 3.51
N TYR A 188 0.26 -19.77 4.75
CA TYR A 188 0.25 -18.36 5.13
C TYR A 188 1.33 -18.08 6.17
N LYS A 189 1.59 -16.79 6.44
CA LYS A 189 2.56 -16.37 7.46
C LYS A 189 1.85 -15.55 8.53
N GLN A 190 1.99 -15.94 9.79
CA GLN A 190 1.45 -15.22 10.93
C GLN A 190 2.57 -15.00 11.96
N HIS A 191 2.76 -13.76 12.42
CA HIS A 191 3.80 -13.40 13.40
C HIS A 191 5.23 -13.86 13.05
N GLY A 192 5.57 -13.99 11.76
CA GLY A 192 6.88 -14.50 11.36
C GLY A 192 6.92 -15.99 11.06
N ILE A 193 5.93 -16.76 11.52
CA ILE A 193 5.84 -18.21 11.43
C ILE A 193 5.05 -18.59 10.17
N ARG A 194 5.53 -19.58 9.42
CA ARG A 194 4.85 -20.10 8.23
C ARG A 194 3.98 -21.27 8.65
N HIS A 195 2.72 -21.22 8.24
CA HIS A 195 1.73 -22.26 8.41
C HIS A 195 1.43 -22.94 7.07
N ASN A 196 1.12 -24.24 7.09
CA ASN A 196 0.70 -25.02 5.93
C ASN A 196 -0.68 -25.65 6.17
N PHE A 197 -1.45 -25.85 5.11
CA PHE A 197 -2.77 -26.50 5.16
C PHE A 197 -2.78 -27.91 5.81
N LEU A 198 -1.63 -28.59 5.88
CA LEU A 198 -1.49 -29.89 6.55
C LEU A 198 -1.48 -29.78 8.09
N GLU A 199 -1.32 -28.58 8.66
CA GLU A 199 -1.35 -28.38 10.11
C GLU A 199 -2.76 -28.63 10.64
N GLY A 200 -2.92 -29.67 11.47
CA GLY A 200 -4.22 -30.05 12.02
C GLY A 200 -5.16 -30.69 10.99
N TYR A 201 -4.64 -31.23 9.87
CA TYR A 201 -5.45 -31.83 8.81
C TYR A 201 -6.37 -32.97 9.29
N ASP A 202 -5.87 -33.82 10.20
CA ASP A 202 -6.66 -34.93 10.75
C ASP A 202 -7.64 -34.46 11.86
N ASP A 203 -7.38 -33.29 12.46
CA ASP A 203 -8.13 -32.73 13.60
C ASP A 203 -9.17 -31.68 13.17
N ASN A 204 -9.03 -31.11 11.97
CA ASN A 204 -9.89 -30.10 11.41
C ASN A 204 -10.34 -30.56 10.01
N PRO A 205 -11.64 -30.83 9.77
CA PRO A 205 -12.14 -31.36 8.50
C PRO A 205 -11.92 -30.42 7.30
N GLY A 206 -11.34 -29.23 7.52
CA GLY A 206 -10.97 -28.29 6.50
C GLY A 206 -12.17 -27.56 5.90
N TYR A 207 -11.97 -26.95 4.74
CA TYR A 207 -13.03 -26.25 4.02
C TYR A 207 -14.07 -27.27 3.50
N VAL A 208 -15.28 -27.23 4.05
CA VAL A 208 -16.46 -27.89 3.48
C VAL A 208 -17.18 -26.90 2.57
N PRO A 209 -17.30 -27.16 1.25
CA PRO A 209 -18.04 -26.31 0.33
C PRO A 209 -19.46 -26.02 0.83
N GLU A 210 -19.95 -24.80 0.63
CA GLU A 210 -21.30 -24.39 1.05
C GLU A 210 -22.40 -25.29 0.46
N ALA A 211 -22.18 -25.83 -0.74
CA ALA A 211 -23.08 -26.78 -1.37
C ALA A 211 -23.17 -28.13 -0.61
N GLU A 212 -22.07 -28.59 0.00
CA GLU A 212 -22.06 -29.80 0.83
C GLU A 212 -22.68 -29.53 2.20
N LYS A 213 -22.45 -28.36 2.81
CA LYS A 213 -23.15 -27.95 4.04
C LYS A 213 -24.67 -27.91 3.86
N ALA A 214 -25.13 -27.31 2.75
CA ALA A 214 -26.56 -27.25 2.43
C ALA A 214 -27.17 -28.65 2.17
N ALA A 215 -26.39 -29.58 1.61
CA ALA A 215 -26.83 -30.96 1.40
C ALA A 215 -26.89 -31.76 2.71
N ASP A 216 -25.94 -31.56 3.63
CA ASP A 216 -25.94 -32.17 4.97
C ASP A 216 -27.09 -31.65 5.84
N GLU A 217 -27.35 -30.35 5.83
CA GLU A 217 -28.49 -29.74 6.54
C GLU A 217 -29.83 -30.27 6.00
N ALA A 218 -29.99 -30.35 4.68
CA ALA A 218 -31.19 -30.91 4.05
C ALA A 218 -31.33 -32.43 4.24
N GLY A 219 -30.22 -33.14 4.47
CA GLY A 219 -30.20 -34.57 4.82
C GLY A 219 -30.63 -34.83 6.26
N GLN A 220 -30.16 -34.01 7.20
CA GLN A 220 -30.51 -34.09 8.63
C GLN A 220 -31.99 -33.75 8.87
N GLU A 221 -32.57 -32.77 8.18
CA GLU A 221 -34.01 -32.46 8.29
C GLU A 221 -34.90 -33.64 7.85
N LYS A 222 -34.46 -34.44 6.86
CA LYS A 222 -35.19 -35.62 6.39
C LYS A 222 -35.10 -36.80 7.36
N GLU A 223 -33.96 -36.98 8.04
CA GLU A 223 -33.82 -38.02 9.07
C GLU A 223 -34.66 -37.71 10.32
N VAL A 224 -34.71 -36.44 10.76
CA VAL A 224 -35.52 -36.01 11.91
C VAL A 224 -37.03 -36.22 11.66
N HIS A 225 -37.52 -36.02 10.43
CA HIS A 225 -38.91 -36.31 10.07
C HIS A 225 -39.23 -37.81 9.95
N SER A 226 -38.27 -38.67 9.61
CA SER A 226 -38.53 -40.12 9.58
C SER A 226 -38.63 -40.77 10.98
N CYS A 227 -38.11 -40.10 12.01
CA CYS A 227 -38.08 -40.61 13.38
C CYS A 227 -39.33 -40.23 14.22
N THR A 228 -40.26 -39.45 13.67
CA THR A 228 -41.51 -39.02 14.34
C THR A 228 -42.77 -39.76 13.89
N GLU A 229 -42.65 -40.74 12.99
CA GLU A 229 -43.76 -41.56 12.46
C GLU A 229 -43.78 -43.04 12.93
N LYS A 230 -43.23 -43.35 14.11
CA LYS A 230 -43.42 -44.66 14.77
C LYS A 230 -43.96 -44.47 16.18
#